data_AF-A0A7S0ZHM4-F1
#
_entry.id   AF-A0A7S0ZHM4-F1
#
_cell.length_a   1.000
_cell.length_b   1.000
_cell.length_c   1.000
_cell.angle_alpha   90.00
_cell.angle_beta   90.00
_cell.angle_gamma   90.00
#
_symmetry.space_group_name_H-M   'P 1'
#
loop_
_entity.id
_entity.type
_entity.pdbx_description
1 polymer ?
#
loop_
_entity_poly.entity_id
_entity_poly.type
_entity_poly.pdbx_seq_one_letter_code
_entity_poly.pdbx_strand_id
1 'polypeptide(L)'
;EELTWVMREGCCGINFESIREPMVSNRLSFVIENLVGTGRVNCCKDNLFVRPLLDNFCSIYRSNQRKLKRSLVYKVDANRGVSCSVGLNRIQMGLESEELAVKDVILLTNDDGYDSILLLKLKERLTEVGYDVVTVAPAKDQSACGQKLNMNKELELIQHTKDMFSLDGSPSDCVIAALEKNNGIFTRNSYRARLVVSGINRGPNLGSDVFYSGTFAAARQAGYYGIPAIATSFASYEKLDSEMIQSTIDAVIQVIEFAWNVLPSSLPNLLRTELALRDHHHEPYESRNGNESTGIQDEANGPLDLLRAAFSHGDLLLNLNVPRDWNGKFSVSTLGTLVYRDVLQVKDTASDGRSSVRIGGGKLITMHHPKTDVTAIEDNFASVSTLNSWPETHPLQVAADIMKHSLHSCEKNNGLPLWLVSKSRDIES
;
A
#
# COMPACT_ATOMS: atom_id res chain seq x y z
N GLU A 1 -14.29 28.91 4.11
CA GLU A 1 -15.25 29.53 5.05
C GLU A 1 -16.12 28.42 5.64
N GLU A 2 -16.50 28.51 6.92
CA GLU A 2 -17.29 27.48 7.63
C GLU A 2 -18.75 27.43 7.13
N LEU A 3 -19.23 26.27 6.69
CA LEU A 3 -20.65 26.06 6.39
C LEU A 3 -21.41 25.75 7.70
N THR A 4 -22.33 26.63 8.08
CA THR A 4 -23.23 26.44 9.22
C THR A 4 -24.59 25.96 8.70
N TRP A 5 -24.99 24.74 9.06
CA TRP A 5 -26.36 24.27 8.80
C TRP A 5 -27.28 24.75 9.92
N VAL A 6 -28.32 25.51 9.57
CA VAL A 6 -29.32 26.01 10.52
C VAL A 6 -30.59 25.17 10.37
N MET A 7 -30.91 24.34 11.37
CA MET A 7 -32.21 23.67 11.45
C MET A 7 -33.27 24.64 11.96
N ARG A 8 -34.39 24.76 11.25
CA ARG A 8 -35.56 25.52 11.72
C ARG A 8 -36.79 24.63 11.78
N GLU A 9 -37.63 24.85 12.79
CA GLU A 9 -38.94 24.20 12.91
C GLU A 9 -39.88 24.62 11.77
N GLY A 10 -40.40 23.63 11.04
CA GLY A 10 -41.58 23.76 10.21
C GLY A 10 -42.70 22.88 10.78
N CYS A 11 -43.95 23.35 10.71
CA CYS A 11 -45.12 22.82 11.42
C CYS A 11 -45.47 21.33 11.19
N CYS A 12 -44.74 20.56 10.39
CA CYS A 12 -44.94 19.11 10.20
C CYS A 12 -43.67 18.35 9.74
N GLY A 13 -42.46 18.78 10.11
CA GLY A 13 -41.24 18.01 9.81
C GLY A 13 -39.96 18.84 9.68
N ILE A 14 -38.81 18.16 9.84
CA ILE A 14 -37.46 18.74 9.68
C ILE A 14 -37.18 18.92 8.19
N ASN A 15 -36.96 20.16 7.73
CA ASN A 15 -36.52 20.47 6.37
C ASN A 15 -35.06 20.93 6.35
N PHE A 16 -34.30 20.44 5.38
CA PHE A 16 -32.92 20.86 5.10
C PHE A 16 -32.94 21.71 3.81
N GLU A 17 -32.52 22.97 3.88
CA GLU A 17 -32.28 23.79 2.67
C GLU A 17 -30.84 23.62 2.18
N SER A 18 -30.65 23.33 0.89
CA SER A 18 -29.33 23.14 0.28
C SER A 18 -28.67 24.47 -0.04
N ILE A 19 -27.42 24.68 0.41
CA ILE A 19 -26.55 25.72 -0.13
C ILE A 19 -25.74 25.12 -1.29
N ARG A 20 -25.82 25.73 -2.47
CA ARG A 20 -25.01 25.40 -3.66
C ARG A 20 -23.71 26.19 -3.60
N GLU A 21 -22.60 25.53 -3.27
CA GLU A 21 -21.25 25.76 -3.84
C GLU A 21 -20.22 24.81 -3.18
N PRO A 22 -19.15 24.37 -3.87
CA PRO A 22 -18.26 23.31 -3.40
C PRO A 22 -16.97 23.87 -2.77
N MET A 23 -16.61 23.44 -1.55
CA MET A 23 -15.20 23.48 -1.09
C MET A 23 -14.85 22.47 0.02
N VAL A 24 -13.73 21.77 -0.23
CA VAL A 24 -12.52 21.59 0.61
C VAL A 24 -12.65 21.95 2.10
N SER A 25 -13.09 21.01 2.95
CA SER A 25 -12.89 21.04 4.40
C SER A 25 -13.35 19.73 5.06
N ASN A 26 -12.51 19.12 5.90
CA ASN A 26 -12.80 17.90 6.67
C ASN A 26 -13.52 18.17 8.02
N ARG A 27 -14.15 19.33 8.21
CA ARG A 27 -14.91 19.65 9.44
C ARG A 27 -16.42 19.61 9.20
N LEU A 28 -17.11 18.77 9.96
CA LEU A 28 -18.57 18.78 10.10
C LEU A 28 -18.93 19.35 11.47
N SER A 29 -19.58 20.51 11.50
CA SER A 29 -20.10 21.15 12.72
C SER A 29 -21.62 21.10 12.71
N PHE A 30 -22.23 20.61 13.78
CA PHE A 30 -23.68 20.66 13.98
C PHE A 30 -23.99 21.59 15.16
N VAL A 31 -24.92 22.52 14.98
CA VAL A 31 -25.49 23.32 16.07
C VAL A 31 -26.92 22.84 16.29
N ILE A 32 -27.21 22.33 17.49
CA ILE A 32 -28.55 21.89 17.88
C ILE A 32 -29.06 22.87 18.94
N GLU A 33 -30.02 23.71 18.56
CA GLU A 33 -30.71 24.61 19.49
C GLU A 33 -32.15 24.14 19.71
N ASN A 34 -32.63 24.22 20.95
CA ASN A 34 -34.03 24.04 21.38
C ASN A 34 -34.71 22.73 20.96
N LEU A 35 -34.17 21.58 21.41
CA LEU A 35 -34.93 20.34 21.44
C LEU A 35 -35.98 20.37 22.58
N VAL A 36 -37.22 20.73 22.26
CA VAL A 36 -38.38 20.49 23.13
C VAL A 36 -39.40 19.66 22.36
N GLY A 37 -39.25 18.34 22.36
CA GLY A 37 -40.25 17.45 21.77
C GLY A 37 -39.86 15.98 21.74
N THR A 38 -40.82 15.10 22.01
CA THR A 38 -40.72 13.66 21.76
C THR A 38 -41.02 13.39 20.28
N GLY A 39 -39.98 13.22 19.46
CA GLY A 39 -40.13 12.91 18.03
C GLY A 39 -39.70 11.49 17.67
N ARG A 40 -40.51 10.79 16.85
CA ARG A 40 -40.07 9.62 16.08
C ARG A 40 -39.44 10.11 14.76
N VAL A 41 -38.22 9.66 14.48
CA VAL A 41 -37.57 9.88 13.17
C VAL A 41 -38.19 8.92 12.16
N ASN A 42 -39.01 9.43 11.24
CA ASN A 42 -39.45 8.70 10.06
C ASN A 42 -38.56 9.11 8.89
N CYS A 43 -37.67 8.21 8.45
CA CYS A 43 -36.86 8.43 7.25
C CYS A 43 -37.68 8.17 5.98
N CYS A 44 -37.84 9.18 5.14
CA CYS A 44 -38.26 8.98 3.75
C CYS A 44 -37.19 8.16 3.01
N LYS A 45 -37.65 7.21 2.18
CA LYS A 45 -36.90 6.05 1.70
C LYS A 45 -35.75 6.32 0.72
N ASP A 46 -35.57 7.54 0.20
CA ASP A 46 -34.81 7.71 -1.05
C ASP A 46 -33.59 8.66 -0.98
N ASN A 47 -32.97 8.85 0.19
CA ASN A 47 -31.71 9.62 0.28
C ASN A 47 -30.51 8.74 0.73
N LEU A 48 -29.75 8.25 -0.26
CA LEU A 48 -28.60 7.35 -0.10
C LEU A 48 -27.41 7.94 0.71
N PHE A 49 -27.34 9.26 0.91
CA PHE A 49 -26.24 9.91 1.63
C PHE A 49 -26.46 10.09 3.13
N VAL A 50 -27.71 10.08 3.59
CA VAL A 50 -28.08 10.47 4.97
C VAL A 50 -28.07 9.26 5.91
N ARG A 51 -28.26 8.05 5.38
CA ARG A 51 -28.39 6.81 6.16
C ARG A 51 -27.10 6.39 6.89
N PRO A 52 -25.92 6.38 6.24
CA PRO A 52 -24.67 5.98 6.91
C PRO A 52 -24.25 6.96 8.02
N LEU A 53 -24.54 8.25 7.84
CA LEU A 53 -24.24 9.32 8.80
C LEU A 53 -25.11 9.22 10.06
N LEU A 54 -26.41 8.94 9.89
CA LEU A 54 -27.34 8.71 11.00
C LEU A 54 -27.06 7.41 11.76
N ASP A 55 -26.70 6.34 11.04
CA ASP A 55 -26.34 5.06 11.66
C ASP A 55 -25.06 5.17 12.49
N ASN A 56 -24.07 5.95 12.00
CA ASN A 56 -22.87 6.28 12.77
C ASN A 56 -23.20 7.12 14.02
N PHE A 57 -24.04 8.14 13.89
CA PHE A 57 -24.44 8.97 15.03
C PHE A 57 -25.17 8.16 16.11
N CYS A 58 -26.10 7.28 15.71
CA CYS A 58 -26.84 6.42 16.63
C CYS A 58 -25.94 5.36 17.29
N SER A 59 -24.96 4.83 16.55
CA SER A 59 -23.95 3.91 17.06
C SER A 59 -23.05 4.57 18.10
N ILE A 60 -22.55 5.78 17.82
CA ILE A 60 -21.71 6.58 18.73
C ILE A 60 -22.48 6.94 20.00
N TYR A 61 -23.77 7.30 19.88
CA TYR A 61 -24.63 7.63 21.02
C TYR A 61 -24.88 6.42 21.93
N ARG A 62 -25.21 5.25 21.35
CA ARG A 62 -25.45 4.01 22.12
C ARG A 62 -24.17 3.48 22.79
N SER A 63 -23.03 3.60 22.11
CA SER A 63 -21.74 3.12 22.61
C SER A 63 -21.19 3.92 23.79
N ASN A 64 -21.60 5.19 23.92
CA ASN A 64 -21.11 6.11 24.95
C ASN A 64 -22.02 6.24 26.19
N GLN A 65 -23.15 5.55 26.26
CA GLN A 65 -24.06 5.58 27.43
C GLN A 65 -23.37 5.15 28.74
N ARG A 66 -22.34 4.29 28.70
CA ARG A 66 -21.63 3.82 29.90
C ARG A 66 -20.53 4.77 30.41
N LYS A 67 -20.07 5.74 29.59
CA LYS A 67 -18.98 6.67 29.93
C LYS A 67 -19.46 8.00 30.54
N LEU A 68 -20.76 8.29 30.51
CA LEU A 68 -21.36 9.48 31.12
C LEU A 68 -21.57 9.31 32.63
N LYS A 69 -20.47 9.19 33.39
CA LYS A 69 -20.48 9.27 34.86
C LYS A 69 -20.40 10.73 35.31
N ARG A 70 -21.54 11.42 35.41
CA ARG A 70 -21.79 12.48 36.40
C ARG A 70 -23.29 12.70 36.53
N SER A 71 -23.76 12.51 37.75
CA SER A 71 -25.14 12.56 38.25
C SER A 71 -25.93 13.80 37.82
N LEU A 72 -27.14 13.59 37.29
CA LEU A 72 -28.24 14.56 37.48
C LEU A 72 -29.22 13.98 38.49
N VAL A 73 -29.33 14.65 39.63
CA VAL A 73 -30.32 14.39 40.69
C VAL A 73 -31.62 15.09 40.29
N TYR A 74 -32.74 14.38 40.27
CA TYR A 74 -34.06 15.00 40.26
C TYR A 74 -34.75 14.70 41.60
N LYS A 75 -35.16 15.76 42.30
CA LYS A 75 -36.10 15.69 43.41
C LYS A 75 -37.51 15.88 42.84
N VAL A 76 -38.38 14.90 43.07
CA VAL A 76 -39.80 14.97 42.70
C VAL A 76 -40.54 15.62 43.87
N ASP A 77 -41.31 16.67 43.60
CA ASP A 77 -42.38 17.07 44.51
C ASP A 77 -43.70 17.17 43.75
N ALA A 78 -44.73 16.61 44.38
CA ALA A 78 -46.00 16.27 43.76
C ALA A 78 -46.94 17.49 43.74
N ASN A 79 -47.68 17.60 42.63
CA ASN A 79 -48.73 18.58 42.35
C ASN A 79 -48.27 19.92 41.74
N ARG A 80 -48.41 19.94 40.40
CA ARG A 80 -48.60 21.07 39.47
C ARG A 80 -47.33 21.70 38.87
N GLY A 81 -47.00 21.18 37.67
CA GLY A 81 -46.42 21.95 36.56
C GLY A 81 -44.92 22.21 36.64
N VAL A 82 -44.10 21.30 36.10
CA VAL A 82 -42.65 21.52 35.94
C VAL A 82 -42.42 22.38 34.69
N SER A 83 -42.13 23.67 34.88
CA SER A 83 -41.36 24.45 33.91
C SER A 83 -39.87 24.20 34.16
N CYS A 84 -39.16 23.67 33.17
CA CYS A 84 -37.71 23.58 33.20
C CYS A 84 -37.14 24.58 32.19
N SER A 85 -36.68 25.73 32.67
CA SER A 85 -35.81 26.61 31.90
C SER A 85 -34.38 26.16 32.11
N VAL A 86 -33.83 25.38 31.16
CA VAL A 86 -32.39 25.16 31.09
C VAL A 86 -31.79 26.39 30.41
N GLY A 87 -31.18 27.27 31.21
CA GLY A 87 -30.23 28.24 30.67
C GLY A 87 -29.04 27.46 30.12
N LEU A 88 -29.06 27.15 28.83
CA LEU A 88 -27.95 26.53 28.13
C LEU A 88 -26.86 27.60 27.95
N ASN A 89 -26.06 27.82 28.99
CA ASN A 89 -24.72 28.33 28.77
C ASN A 89 -23.97 27.24 28.00
N ARG A 90 -23.92 27.41 26.68
CA ARG A 90 -22.98 26.80 25.74
C ARG A 90 -22.48 25.43 26.20
N ILE A 91 -23.22 24.37 25.89
CA ILE A 91 -22.65 23.02 25.96
C ILE A 91 -21.67 22.92 24.80
N GLN A 92 -20.43 23.34 25.04
CA GLN A 92 -19.31 22.94 24.21
C GLN A 92 -19.09 21.46 24.54
N MET A 93 -19.73 20.57 23.79
CA MET A 93 -19.34 19.18 23.76
C MET A 93 -17.95 19.13 23.14
N GLY A 94 -16.94 19.30 23.98
CA GLY A 94 -15.59 18.84 23.69
C GLY A 94 -15.64 17.33 23.63
N LEU A 95 -16.08 16.79 22.50
CA LEU A 95 -15.42 15.60 22.00
C LEU A 95 -14.01 16.06 21.68
N GLU A 96 -13.11 15.99 22.67
CA GLU A 96 -11.73 15.65 22.37
C GLU A 96 -11.81 14.26 21.74
N SER A 97 -12.16 14.21 20.45
CA SER A 97 -11.63 13.17 19.61
C SER A 97 -10.12 13.39 19.71
N GLU A 98 -9.42 12.52 20.43
CA GLU A 98 -8.06 12.20 20.00
C GLU A 98 -8.19 11.98 18.50
N GLU A 99 -7.74 12.95 17.69
CA GLU A 99 -7.52 12.71 16.28
C GLU A 99 -6.66 11.46 16.26
N LEU A 100 -7.22 10.35 15.78
CA LEU A 100 -6.45 9.15 15.51
C LEU A 100 -5.48 9.56 14.41
N ALA A 101 -4.31 10.06 14.83
CA ALA A 101 -3.28 10.55 13.97
C ALA A 101 -2.97 9.45 12.96
N VAL A 102 -3.23 9.74 11.68
CA VAL A 102 -2.99 8.78 10.62
C VAL A 102 -1.50 8.48 10.60
N LYS A 103 -1.17 7.21 10.81
CA LYS A 103 0.20 6.78 11.01
C LYS A 103 0.79 6.30 9.70
N ASP A 104 1.91 6.89 9.29
CA ASP A 104 2.65 6.46 8.11
C ASP A 104 3.38 5.15 8.40
N VAL A 105 3.20 4.16 7.52
CA VAL A 105 3.77 2.82 7.72
C VAL A 105 4.34 2.25 6.42
N ILE A 106 5.23 1.28 6.57
CA ILE A 106 5.61 0.33 5.52
C ILE A 106 4.65 -0.86 5.60
N LEU A 107 4.01 -1.20 4.48
CA LEU A 107 3.26 -2.44 4.34
C LEU A 107 4.21 -3.57 3.95
N LEU A 108 4.30 -4.60 4.78
CA LEU A 108 5.06 -5.82 4.51
C LEU A 108 4.13 -6.95 4.04
N THR A 109 4.55 -7.70 3.03
CA THR A 109 3.87 -8.92 2.55
C THR A 109 4.88 -9.88 1.91
N ASN A 110 4.46 -11.07 1.47
CA ASN A 110 5.28 -12.04 0.72
C ASN A 110 4.38 -13.10 0.07
N ASP A 111 4.97 -14.10 -0.59
CA ASP A 111 4.32 -15.34 -1.01
C ASP A 111 4.67 -16.57 -0.15
N ASP A 112 5.72 -16.55 0.66
CA ASP A 112 6.05 -17.69 1.56
C ASP A 112 5.08 -17.86 2.74
N GLY A 113 4.32 -16.82 3.10
CA GLY A 113 3.37 -16.81 4.21
C GLY A 113 3.78 -15.93 5.41
N TYR A 114 2.80 -15.61 6.26
CA TYR A 114 2.95 -14.66 7.38
C TYR A 114 3.96 -15.09 8.46
N ASP A 115 4.24 -16.39 8.56
CA ASP A 115 5.16 -17.00 9.51
C ASP A 115 6.54 -17.31 8.90
N SER A 116 6.81 -16.86 7.67
CA SER A 116 8.12 -16.99 7.03
C SER A 116 9.22 -16.30 7.84
N ILE A 117 10.31 -17.03 8.09
CA ILE A 117 11.45 -16.53 8.88
C ILE A 117 12.05 -15.24 8.30
N LEU A 118 12.13 -15.12 6.96
CA LEU A 118 12.70 -13.94 6.31
C LEU A 118 11.77 -12.72 6.44
N LEU A 119 10.45 -12.92 6.33
CA LEU A 119 9.45 -11.87 6.56
C LEU A 119 9.51 -11.35 8.00
N LEU A 120 9.55 -12.27 8.97
CA LEU A 120 9.62 -11.93 10.39
C LEU A 120 10.91 -11.17 10.74
N LYS A 121 12.04 -11.62 10.20
CA LYS A 121 13.34 -10.98 10.43
C LYS A 121 13.45 -9.61 9.75
N LEU A 122 12.86 -9.45 8.56
CA LEU A 122 12.78 -8.15 7.90
C LEU A 122 11.89 -7.18 8.70
N LYS A 123 10.73 -7.64 9.20
CA LYS A 123 9.86 -6.82 10.08
C LYS A 123 10.59 -6.36 11.34
N GLU A 124 11.29 -7.29 12.00
CA GLU A 124 12.10 -7.03 13.20
C GLU A 124 13.12 -5.92 12.90
N ARG A 125 13.95 -6.10 11.87
CA ARG A 125 14.98 -5.14 11.50
C ARG A 125 14.43 -3.77 11.10
N LEU A 126 13.34 -3.72 10.33
CA LEU A 126 12.68 -2.46 9.95
C LEU A 126 12.16 -1.70 11.18
N THR A 127 11.64 -2.42 12.16
CA THR A 127 11.17 -1.82 13.41
C THR A 127 12.35 -1.29 14.24
N GLU A 128 13.47 -2.02 14.29
CA GLU A 128 14.70 -1.61 15.00
C GLU A 128 15.30 -0.32 14.43
N VAL A 129 15.26 -0.11 13.11
CA VAL A 129 15.73 1.15 12.50
C VAL A 129 14.73 2.30 12.65
N GLY A 130 13.55 2.05 13.21
CA GLY A 130 12.56 3.08 13.55
C GLY A 130 11.43 3.25 12.53
N TYR A 131 11.24 2.34 11.59
CA TYR A 131 10.05 2.34 10.74
C TYR A 131 8.86 1.72 11.46
N ASP A 132 7.68 2.28 11.21
CA ASP A 132 6.43 1.64 11.58
C ASP A 132 6.02 0.64 10.49
N VAL A 133 5.83 -0.61 10.86
CA VAL A 133 5.60 -1.71 9.92
C VAL A 133 4.29 -2.40 10.23
N VAL A 134 3.46 -2.59 9.21
CA VAL A 134 2.25 -3.41 9.27
C VAL A 134 2.39 -4.54 8.27
N THR A 135 2.18 -5.78 8.72
CA THR A 135 2.31 -6.96 7.87
C THR A 135 0.94 -7.53 7.54
N VAL A 136 0.67 -7.73 6.25
CA VAL A 136 -0.51 -8.45 5.75
C VAL A 136 -0.01 -9.45 4.72
N ALA A 137 0.01 -10.73 5.07
CA ALA A 137 0.62 -11.79 4.25
C ALA A 137 -0.30 -13.01 4.10
N PRO A 138 -0.06 -13.88 3.12
CA PRO A 138 -0.82 -15.12 2.99
C PRO A 138 -0.75 -15.99 4.26
N ALA A 139 -1.84 -16.71 4.56
CA ALA A 139 -1.89 -17.66 5.67
C ALA A 139 -1.04 -18.92 5.42
N LYS A 140 -0.69 -19.19 4.15
CA LYS A 140 0.08 -20.34 3.68
C LYS A 140 0.94 -19.92 2.49
N ASP A 141 1.96 -20.72 2.19
CA ASP A 141 2.79 -20.60 0.99
C ASP A 141 1.94 -20.53 -0.30
N GLN A 142 2.21 -19.50 -1.11
CA GLN A 142 1.61 -19.18 -2.41
C GLN A 142 2.68 -19.09 -3.51
N SER A 143 3.78 -19.82 -3.39
CA SER A 143 4.85 -19.88 -4.39
C SER A 143 4.31 -20.11 -5.80
N ALA A 144 4.87 -19.38 -6.77
CA ALA A 144 4.51 -19.46 -8.19
C ALA A 144 3.03 -19.16 -8.50
N CYS A 145 2.33 -18.37 -7.67
CA CYS A 145 0.92 -18.01 -7.93
C CYS A 145 0.72 -16.92 -8.99
N GLY A 146 1.79 -16.21 -9.40
CA GLY A 146 1.70 -15.01 -10.23
C GLY A 146 0.78 -13.95 -9.62
N GLN A 147 0.16 -13.13 -10.47
CA GLN A 147 -0.81 -12.11 -10.06
C GLN A 147 -2.25 -12.65 -9.97
N LYS A 148 -2.43 -13.66 -9.12
CA LYS A 148 -3.73 -14.29 -8.87
C LYS A 148 -4.62 -13.39 -7.98
N LEU A 149 -5.90 -13.27 -8.33
CA LEU A 149 -6.94 -12.67 -7.49
C LEU A 149 -8.05 -13.67 -7.21
N ASN A 150 -8.50 -13.76 -5.96
CA ASN A 150 -9.62 -14.65 -5.59
C ASN A 150 -10.95 -13.87 -5.61
N MET A 151 -11.72 -14.02 -6.69
CA MET A 151 -12.98 -13.29 -6.90
C MET A 151 -14.24 -14.05 -6.46
N ASN A 152 -14.18 -15.37 -6.40
CA ASN A 152 -15.35 -16.26 -6.27
C ASN A 152 -15.39 -17.04 -4.95
N LYS A 153 -14.55 -16.70 -3.98
CA LYS A 153 -14.56 -17.29 -2.64
C LYS A 153 -14.38 -16.22 -1.58
N GLU A 154 -14.98 -16.45 -0.42
CA GLU A 154 -14.68 -15.66 0.78
C GLU A 154 -13.26 -16.01 1.26
N LEU A 155 -12.52 -14.99 1.70
CA LEU A 155 -11.16 -15.13 2.22
C LEU A 155 -11.19 -14.91 3.73
N GLU A 156 -10.58 -15.82 4.48
CA GLU A 156 -10.46 -15.68 5.92
C GLU A 156 -9.31 -14.72 6.26
N LEU A 157 -9.62 -13.68 7.05
CA LEU A 157 -8.65 -12.72 7.57
C LEU A 157 -8.47 -12.94 9.08
N ILE A 158 -7.23 -13.18 9.50
CA ILE A 158 -6.86 -13.38 10.91
C ILE A 158 -5.93 -12.25 11.35
N GLN A 159 -6.26 -11.61 12.46
CA GLN A 159 -5.36 -10.65 13.12
C GLN A 159 -4.58 -11.37 14.22
N HIS A 160 -3.26 -11.45 14.09
CA HIS A 160 -2.36 -12.09 15.07
C HIS A 160 -1.89 -11.09 16.14
N THR A 161 -1.57 -9.87 15.71
CA THR A 161 -1.20 -8.75 16.58
C THR A 161 -1.81 -7.45 16.05
N LYS A 162 -1.53 -6.31 16.70
CA LYS A 162 -1.96 -4.99 16.20
C LYS A 162 -1.45 -4.68 14.77
N ASP A 163 -0.35 -5.29 14.36
CA ASP A 163 0.43 -4.98 13.16
C ASP A 163 0.81 -6.23 12.34
N MET A 164 0.12 -7.35 12.55
CA MET A 164 0.33 -8.62 11.85
C MET A 164 -1.02 -9.27 11.53
N PHE A 165 -1.26 -9.48 10.25
CA PHE A 165 -2.48 -10.08 9.71
C PHE A 165 -2.11 -11.18 8.71
N SER A 166 -2.90 -12.24 8.69
CA SER A 166 -2.83 -13.27 7.64
C SER A 166 -4.15 -13.41 6.89
N LEU A 167 -4.08 -13.65 5.58
CA LEU A 167 -5.26 -13.83 4.72
C LEU A 167 -5.18 -15.19 3.98
N ASP A 168 -6.26 -15.96 3.88
CA ASP A 168 -6.33 -17.17 3.03
C ASP A 168 -6.43 -16.86 1.51
N GLY A 169 -5.64 -15.88 1.07
CA GLY A 169 -5.61 -15.34 -0.29
C GLY A 169 -4.20 -15.36 -0.90
N SER A 170 -4.09 -14.81 -2.09
CA SER A 170 -2.80 -14.54 -2.73
C SER A 170 -2.09 -13.33 -2.08
N PRO A 171 -0.80 -13.11 -2.37
CA PRO A 171 -0.09 -11.89 -1.99
C PRO A 171 -0.78 -10.62 -2.52
N SER A 172 -1.31 -10.65 -3.75
CA SER A 172 -2.07 -9.54 -4.33
C SER A 172 -3.39 -9.29 -3.58
N ASP A 173 -4.10 -10.34 -3.16
CA ASP A 173 -5.30 -10.21 -2.31
C ASP A 173 -4.94 -9.56 -0.95
N CYS A 174 -3.77 -9.87 -0.39
CA CYS A 174 -3.28 -9.27 0.85
C CYS A 174 -3.07 -7.77 0.71
N VAL A 175 -2.45 -7.33 -0.40
CA VAL A 175 -2.25 -5.91 -0.70
C VAL A 175 -3.60 -5.20 -0.88
N ILE A 176 -4.56 -5.81 -1.57
CA ILE A 176 -5.92 -5.27 -1.70
C ILE A 176 -6.60 -5.16 -0.34
N ALA A 177 -6.60 -6.23 0.46
CA ALA A 177 -7.20 -6.24 1.79
C ALA A 177 -6.57 -5.20 2.73
N ALA A 178 -5.27 -4.94 2.57
CA ALA A 178 -4.57 -3.90 3.30
C ALA A 178 -5.02 -2.49 2.89
N LEU A 179 -4.97 -2.20 1.58
CA LEU A 179 -5.04 -0.85 1.02
C LEU A 179 -6.44 -0.39 0.61
N GLU A 180 -7.42 -1.29 0.54
CA GLU A 180 -8.77 -0.96 0.07
C GLU A 180 -9.36 0.24 0.82
N LYS A 181 -9.74 1.28 0.07
CA LYS A 181 -10.03 2.61 0.63
C LYS A 181 -11.14 2.59 1.67
N ASN A 182 -12.21 1.85 1.41
CA ASN A 182 -13.43 1.97 2.22
C ASN A 182 -13.47 1.02 3.41
N ASN A 183 -12.87 -0.18 3.29
CA ASN A 183 -12.99 -1.23 4.30
C ASN A 183 -11.69 -2.02 4.51
N GLY A 184 -10.58 -1.56 3.92
CA GLY A 184 -9.28 -2.17 4.09
C GLY A 184 -8.76 -2.05 5.52
N ILE A 185 -7.77 -2.88 5.84
CA ILE A 185 -7.14 -2.91 7.17
C ILE A 185 -6.59 -1.53 7.52
N PHE A 186 -6.01 -0.82 6.57
CA PHE A 186 -5.34 0.45 6.83
C PHE A 186 -6.35 1.55 7.18
N THR A 187 -7.44 1.66 6.44
CA THR A 187 -8.54 2.59 6.74
C THR A 187 -9.14 2.32 8.12
N ARG A 188 -9.33 1.04 8.47
CA ARG A 188 -9.94 0.65 9.75
C ARG A 188 -9.05 0.88 10.97
N ASN A 189 -7.73 1.01 10.76
CA ASN A 189 -6.74 1.15 11.83
C ASN A 189 -5.97 2.48 11.76
N SER A 190 -6.44 3.45 10.96
CA SER A 190 -5.79 4.76 10.76
C SER A 190 -4.32 4.66 10.30
N TYR A 191 -4.01 3.72 9.42
CA TYR A 191 -2.71 3.60 8.77
C TYR A 191 -2.70 4.24 7.38
N ARG A 192 -1.53 4.72 6.96
CA ARG A 192 -1.26 5.19 5.60
C ARG A 192 0.03 4.53 5.10
N ALA A 193 -0.11 3.67 4.09
CA ALA A 193 1.05 3.06 3.47
C ALA A 193 1.84 4.11 2.67
N ARG A 194 3.14 4.22 2.95
CA ARG A 194 4.07 5.05 2.17
C ARG A 194 4.98 4.24 1.26
N LEU A 195 5.19 2.97 1.57
CA LEU A 195 5.99 2.04 0.80
C LEU A 195 5.43 0.63 1.03
N VAL A 196 5.38 -0.18 -0.02
CA VAL A 196 5.09 -1.62 0.08
C VAL A 196 6.38 -2.39 -0.16
N VAL A 197 6.69 -3.33 0.72
CA VAL A 197 7.79 -4.28 0.55
C VAL A 197 7.22 -5.69 0.51
N SER A 198 7.41 -6.36 -0.60
CA SER A 198 7.02 -7.76 -0.79
C SER A 198 8.26 -8.64 -0.76
N GLY A 199 8.32 -9.59 0.17
CA GLY A 199 9.46 -10.47 0.40
C GLY A 199 9.87 -10.54 1.88
N ILE A 200 11.04 -11.07 2.21
CA ILE A 200 12.06 -11.59 1.30
C ILE A 200 11.69 -13.01 0.87
N ASN A 201 11.44 -13.20 -0.42
CA ASN A 201 11.10 -14.51 -0.99
C ASN A 201 12.29 -15.47 -0.90
N ARG A 202 12.05 -16.75 -0.61
CA ARG A 202 13.07 -17.79 -0.72
C ARG A 202 13.16 -18.33 -2.14
N GLY A 203 14.11 -17.79 -2.90
CA GLY A 203 14.39 -18.18 -4.27
C GLY A 203 14.42 -16.95 -5.20
N PRO A 204 15.22 -16.98 -6.27
CA PRO A 204 15.35 -15.87 -7.19
C PRO A 204 14.03 -15.54 -7.91
N ASN A 205 13.83 -14.26 -8.19
CA ASN A 205 12.85 -13.75 -9.14
C ASN A 205 13.60 -12.98 -10.22
N LEU A 206 14.23 -13.73 -11.14
CA LEU A 206 15.12 -13.22 -12.18
C LEU A 206 14.50 -13.45 -13.56
N GLY A 207 14.81 -12.57 -14.51
CA GLY A 207 14.38 -12.72 -15.89
C GLY A 207 12.87 -12.87 -16.03
N SER A 208 12.43 -13.92 -16.72
CA SER A 208 11.02 -14.23 -16.94
C SER A 208 10.28 -14.77 -15.69
N ASP A 209 10.99 -15.17 -14.64
CA ASP A 209 10.35 -15.71 -13.43
C ASP A 209 9.54 -14.65 -12.68
N VAL A 210 9.83 -13.37 -12.91
CA VAL A 210 9.07 -12.25 -12.35
C VAL A 210 7.57 -12.33 -12.68
N PHE A 211 7.19 -12.91 -13.81
CA PHE A 211 5.78 -13.03 -14.21
C PHE A 211 5.01 -14.10 -13.42
N TYR A 212 5.72 -15.09 -12.87
CA TYR A 212 5.13 -16.16 -12.06
C TYR A 212 5.27 -15.89 -10.56
N SER A 213 6.07 -14.90 -10.17
CA SER A 213 6.31 -14.53 -8.78
C SER A 213 5.11 -13.87 -8.12
N GLY A 214 4.66 -14.43 -6.98
CA GLY A 214 3.65 -13.80 -6.13
C GLY A 214 4.21 -12.57 -5.42
N THR A 215 5.49 -12.63 -5.02
CA THR A 215 6.22 -11.49 -4.44
C THR A 215 6.26 -10.29 -5.40
N PHE A 216 6.64 -10.49 -6.67
CA PHE A 216 6.61 -9.43 -7.67
C PHE A 216 5.18 -8.91 -7.92
N ALA A 217 4.21 -9.82 -8.01
CA ALA A 217 2.81 -9.47 -8.23
C ALA A 217 2.21 -8.63 -7.10
N ALA A 218 2.59 -8.86 -5.83
CA ALA A 218 2.16 -8.03 -4.71
C ALA A 218 2.75 -6.62 -4.79
N ALA A 219 4.05 -6.48 -5.08
CA ALA A 219 4.66 -5.17 -5.28
C ALA A 219 4.00 -4.41 -6.44
N ARG A 220 3.72 -5.10 -7.56
CA ARG A 220 2.99 -4.53 -8.70
C ARG A 220 1.56 -4.10 -8.32
N GLN A 221 0.86 -4.90 -7.51
CA GLN A 221 -0.49 -4.59 -7.03
C GLN A 221 -0.51 -3.29 -6.21
N ALA A 222 0.52 -3.00 -5.43
CA ALA A 222 0.63 -1.73 -4.70
C ALA A 222 0.72 -0.52 -5.64
N GLY A 223 1.39 -0.67 -6.78
CA GLY A 223 1.45 0.36 -7.83
C GLY A 223 0.08 0.71 -8.41
N TYR A 224 -0.85 -0.25 -8.48
CA TYR A 224 -2.24 0.01 -8.87
C TYR A 224 -3.01 0.84 -7.85
N TYR A 225 -2.60 0.82 -6.58
CA TYR A 225 -3.07 1.75 -5.54
C TYR A 225 -2.22 3.02 -5.45
N GLY A 226 -1.29 3.24 -6.39
CA GLY A 226 -0.46 4.45 -6.47
C GLY A 226 0.57 4.55 -5.35
N ILE A 227 1.05 3.41 -4.86
CA ILE A 227 2.03 3.31 -3.77
C ILE A 227 3.33 2.73 -4.34
N PRO A 228 4.50 3.35 -4.09
CA PRO A 228 5.80 2.80 -4.46
C PRO A 228 6.02 1.44 -3.81
N ALA A 229 6.72 0.54 -4.52
CA ALA A 229 6.94 -0.81 -4.03
C ALA A 229 8.31 -1.40 -4.37
N ILE A 230 8.74 -2.32 -3.50
CA ILE A 230 9.94 -3.14 -3.66
C ILE A 230 9.54 -4.60 -3.55
N ALA A 231 9.83 -5.39 -4.58
CA ALA A 231 9.85 -6.85 -4.50
C ALA A 231 11.27 -7.28 -4.14
N THR A 232 11.44 -8.20 -3.20
CA THR A 232 12.76 -8.65 -2.77
C THR A 232 12.85 -10.16 -2.56
N SER A 233 13.96 -10.74 -3.01
CA SER A 233 14.22 -12.18 -3.04
C SER A 233 15.63 -12.51 -2.57
N PHE A 234 15.76 -13.59 -1.81
CA PHE A 234 17.03 -14.27 -1.58
C PHE A 234 17.29 -15.21 -2.77
N ALA A 235 18.29 -14.92 -3.59
CA ALA A 235 18.56 -15.58 -4.86
C ALA A 235 19.28 -16.93 -4.68
N SER A 236 18.82 -17.74 -3.73
CA SER A 236 19.30 -19.11 -3.51
C SER A 236 18.21 -19.97 -2.86
N TYR A 237 18.23 -21.26 -3.18
CA TYR A 237 17.36 -22.26 -2.56
C TYR A 237 18.03 -23.01 -1.41
N GLU A 238 19.29 -22.68 -1.11
CA GLU A 238 20.04 -23.32 -0.04
C GLU A 238 19.40 -23.14 1.32
N LYS A 239 19.88 -23.92 2.29
CA LYS A 239 19.42 -23.81 3.66
C LYS A 239 19.93 -22.50 4.24
N LEU A 240 19.01 -21.65 4.67
CA LEU A 240 19.34 -20.40 5.35
C LEU A 240 20.10 -20.68 6.65
N ASP A 241 21.18 -19.94 6.86
CA ASP A 241 21.82 -19.75 8.14
C ASP A 241 21.71 -18.29 8.61
N SER A 242 22.15 -18.02 9.83
CA SER A 242 22.03 -16.70 10.44
C SER A 242 22.83 -15.62 9.70
N GLU A 243 23.97 -15.97 9.12
CA GLU A 243 24.85 -15.01 8.41
C GLU A 243 24.23 -14.62 7.06
N MET A 244 23.71 -15.60 6.32
CA MET A 244 22.98 -15.38 5.07
C MET A 244 21.73 -14.53 5.29
N ILE A 245 20.94 -14.83 6.33
CA ILE A 245 19.75 -14.05 6.68
C ILE A 245 20.15 -12.59 6.97
N GLN A 246 21.18 -12.38 7.80
CA GLN A 246 21.64 -11.05 8.17
C GLN A 246 22.14 -10.26 6.95
N SER A 247 23.03 -10.85 6.15
CA SER A 247 23.56 -10.24 4.92
C SER A 247 22.45 -9.86 3.94
N THR A 248 21.48 -10.75 3.75
CA THR A 248 20.31 -10.49 2.89
C THR A 248 19.48 -9.32 3.40
N ILE A 249 19.17 -9.30 4.70
CA ILE A 249 18.39 -8.23 5.30
C ILE A 249 19.12 -6.90 5.22
N ASP A 250 20.43 -6.86 5.45
CA ASP A 250 21.21 -5.62 5.38
C ASP A 250 21.22 -5.04 3.96
N ALA A 251 21.28 -5.88 2.91
CA ALA A 251 21.12 -5.42 1.52
C ALA A 251 19.73 -4.82 1.27
N VAL A 252 18.68 -5.48 1.77
CA VAL A 252 17.28 -5.05 1.60
C VAL A 252 17.02 -3.74 2.33
N ILE A 253 17.49 -3.59 3.57
CA ILE A 253 17.36 -2.36 4.35
C ILE A 253 18.03 -1.19 3.65
N GLN A 254 19.24 -1.37 3.11
CA GLN A 254 19.92 -0.31 2.36
C GLN A 254 19.05 0.20 1.21
N VAL A 255 18.48 -0.70 0.39
CA VAL A 255 17.59 -0.29 -0.71
C VAL A 255 16.33 0.40 -0.20
N ILE A 256 15.73 -0.09 0.89
CA ILE A 256 14.54 0.53 1.52
C ILE A 256 14.85 1.94 2.01
N GLU A 257 15.98 2.17 2.67
CA GLU A 257 16.37 3.50 3.17
C GLU A 257 16.53 4.50 2.04
N PHE A 258 17.25 4.14 0.96
CA PHE A 258 17.39 5.00 -0.22
C PHE A 258 16.05 5.24 -0.92
N ALA A 259 15.24 4.20 -1.08
CA ALA A 259 13.89 4.32 -1.65
C ALA A 259 13.00 5.24 -0.80
N TRP A 260 13.03 5.11 0.52
CA TRP A 260 12.26 5.94 1.44
C TRP A 260 12.69 7.42 1.37
N ASN A 261 14.00 7.67 1.32
CA ASN A 261 14.56 9.03 1.29
C ASN A 261 14.21 9.82 0.03
N VAL A 262 13.96 9.15 -1.09
CA VAL A 262 13.51 9.84 -2.32
C VAL A 262 12.02 10.19 -2.30
N LEU A 263 11.20 9.54 -1.47
CA LEU A 263 9.75 9.78 -1.44
C LEU A 263 9.39 11.19 -0.93
N PRO A 264 8.33 11.81 -1.49
CA PRO A 264 7.73 13.01 -0.92
C PRO A 264 7.04 12.70 0.41
N SER A 265 6.79 13.74 1.23
CA SER A 265 6.09 13.60 2.51
C SER A 265 4.67 13.05 2.37
N SER A 266 4.00 13.36 1.26
CA SER A 266 2.72 12.79 0.85
C SER A 266 2.83 12.20 -0.55
N LEU A 267 2.30 10.99 -0.75
CA LEU A 267 2.27 10.35 -2.06
C LEU A 267 1.21 11.03 -2.96
N PRO A 268 1.55 11.47 -4.19
CA PRO A 268 0.63 12.21 -5.05
C PRO A 268 -0.61 11.40 -5.45
N ASN A 269 -0.42 10.10 -5.71
CA ASN A 269 -1.46 9.22 -6.25
C ASN A 269 -1.98 8.20 -5.23
N LEU A 270 -1.90 8.52 -3.93
CA LEU A 270 -2.30 7.61 -2.85
C LEU A 270 -3.72 7.07 -3.06
N LEU A 271 -3.82 5.75 -3.14
CA LEU A 271 -5.05 4.98 -3.40
C LEU A 271 -5.75 5.32 -4.74
N ARG A 272 -5.09 6.06 -5.65
CA ARG A 272 -5.60 6.50 -6.96
C ARG A 272 -7.08 6.90 -6.93
N THR A 273 -7.45 7.74 -5.99
CA THR A 273 -8.85 8.20 -5.85
C THR A 273 -9.31 9.01 -7.07
N GLU A 274 -10.61 9.13 -7.31
CA GLU A 274 -11.13 9.92 -8.45
C GLU A 274 -10.58 11.35 -8.52
N LEU A 275 -10.27 11.97 -7.37
CA LEU A 275 -9.61 13.29 -7.31
C LEU A 275 -8.15 13.19 -7.75
N ALA A 276 -7.39 12.21 -7.24
CA ALA A 276 -6.01 11.97 -7.67
C ALA A 276 -5.93 11.67 -9.18
N LEU A 277 -6.93 10.98 -9.74
CA LEU A 277 -7.04 10.69 -11.17
C LEU A 277 -7.55 11.88 -12.01
N ARG A 278 -8.07 12.95 -11.40
CA ARG A 278 -8.54 14.14 -12.14
C ARG A 278 -7.55 15.29 -12.07
N ASP A 279 -6.86 15.43 -10.94
CA ASP A 279 -5.98 16.58 -10.69
C ASP A 279 -4.61 16.42 -11.36
N HIS A 280 -4.04 15.20 -11.48
CA HIS A 280 -2.66 15.06 -11.99
C HIS A 280 -2.35 13.74 -12.73
N HIS A 281 -1.49 13.86 -13.77
CA HIS A 281 -0.62 12.80 -14.33
C HIS A 281 -1.23 11.66 -15.16
N HIS A 282 -2.26 11.92 -15.99
CA HIS A 282 -2.69 10.95 -17.02
C HIS A 282 -2.06 11.13 -18.39
N GLU A 283 -1.29 12.20 -18.56
CA GLU A 283 -0.53 12.36 -19.79
C GLU A 283 0.58 11.32 -19.87
N PRO A 284 0.72 10.61 -21.02
CA PRO A 284 1.80 9.67 -21.23
C PRO A 284 3.14 10.29 -20.88
N TYR A 285 4.06 9.52 -20.30
CA TYR A 285 5.40 10.01 -19.99
C TYR A 285 6.13 10.57 -21.22
N GLU A 286 5.79 10.08 -22.42
CA GLU A 286 6.29 10.57 -23.70
C GLU A 286 5.94 12.03 -23.99
N SER A 287 4.77 12.53 -23.53
CA SER A 287 4.38 13.93 -23.76
C SER A 287 4.99 14.90 -22.74
N ARG A 288 5.62 14.39 -21.67
CA ARG A 288 6.22 15.20 -20.60
C ARG A 288 7.65 15.66 -20.93
N ASN A 289 8.23 15.15 -22.01
CA ASN A 289 9.53 15.59 -22.51
C ASN A 289 9.39 16.88 -23.34
N GLY A 290 9.27 18.02 -22.62
CA GLY A 290 9.74 19.32 -23.10
C GLY A 290 9.24 19.83 -24.45
N ASN A 291 7.94 20.10 -24.60
CA ASN A 291 7.46 21.23 -25.40
C ASN A 291 6.05 21.67 -24.97
N GLU A 292 5.96 22.97 -24.64
CA GLU A 292 4.81 23.87 -24.48
C GLU A 292 3.39 23.29 -24.27
N SER A 293 2.74 23.78 -23.19
CA SER A 293 1.29 23.99 -23.01
C SER A 293 0.45 23.02 -22.18
N THR A 294 1.05 22.22 -21.31
CA THR A 294 0.34 21.71 -20.12
C THR A 294 0.87 22.50 -18.93
N GLY A 295 0.02 23.13 -18.11
CA GLY A 295 0.38 23.97 -16.96
C GLY A 295 1.13 23.25 -15.82
N ILE A 296 1.87 22.21 -16.16
CA ILE A 296 2.77 21.42 -15.35
C ILE A 296 4.09 22.19 -15.26
N GLN A 297 4.22 23.03 -14.23
CA GLN A 297 5.54 23.27 -13.63
C GLN A 297 5.93 21.99 -12.89
N ASP A 298 6.21 20.89 -13.61
CA ASP A 298 6.73 19.66 -13.00
C ASP A 298 8.18 19.98 -12.68
N GLU A 299 8.51 20.00 -11.39
CA GLU A 299 9.86 20.20 -10.85
C GLU A 299 10.86 19.09 -11.26
N ALA A 300 10.54 18.27 -12.27
CA ALA A 300 11.43 17.26 -12.80
C ALA A 300 12.46 17.90 -13.76
N ASN A 301 13.62 18.26 -13.21
CA ASN A 301 14.73 18.88 -13.96
C ASN A 301 15.52 17.87 -14.83
N GLY A 302 14.97 16.68 -15.10
CA GLY A 302 15.59 15.67 -15.94
C GLY A 302 15.06 14.24 -15.73
N PRO A 303 15.64 13.26 -16.46
CA PRO A 303 15.14 11.88 -16.47
C PRO A 303 15.24 11.17 -15.11
N LEU A 304 16.21 11.54 -14.26
CA LEU A 304 16.31 10.97 -12.91
C LEU A 304 15.15 11.42 -12.00
N ASP A 305 14.71 12.67 -12.13
CA ASP A 305 13.56 13.18 -11.38
C ASP A 305 12.25 12.57 -11.89
N LEU A 306 12.14 12.32 -13.19
CA LEU A 306 11.01 11.58 -13.77
C LEU A 306 10.93 10.14 -13.22
N LEU A 307 12.06 9.45 -13.05
CA LEU A 307 12.09 8.13 -12.41
C LEU A 307 11.64 8.20 -10.95
N ARG A 308 12.07 9.22 -10.18
CA ARG A 308 11.62 9.42 -8.79
C ARG A 308 10.13 9.72 -8.70
N ALA A 309 9.64 10.60 -9.58
CA ALA A 309 8.23 10.94 -9.67
C ALA A 309 7.41 9.69 -9.99
N ALA A 310 7.79 8.93 -11.02
CA ALA A 310 7.12 7.69 -11.38
C ALA A 310 7.14 6.63 -10.27
N PHE A 311 8.26 6.50 -9.56
CA PHE A 311 8.31 5.65 -8.36
C PHE A 311 7.32 6.12 -7.29
N SER A 312 7.32 7.42 -6.95
CA SER A 312 6.40 8.00 -5.96
C SER A 312 4.92 7.91 -6.34
N HIS A 313 4.62 7.79 -7.64
CA HIS A 313 3.28 7.59 -8.17
C HIS A 313 2.84 6.12 -8.18
N GLY A 314 3.74 5.18 -7.85
CA GLY A 314 3.51 3.75 -7.97
C GLY A 314 3.55 3.22 -9.40
N ASP A 315 4.05 4.01 -10.36
CA ASP A 315 4.17 3.62 -11.77
C ASP A 315 5.45 2.81 -12.05
N LEU A 316 6.43 2.91 -11.15
CA LEU A 316 7.63 2.07 -11.10
C LEU A 316 7.71 1.27 -9.81
N LEU A 317 8.40 0.14 -9.89
CA LEU A 317 8.77 -0.68 -8.74
C LEU A 317 10.20 -1.20 -8.89
N LEU A 318 10.81 -1.57 -7.76
CA LEU A 318 12.14 -2.18 -7.70
C LEU A 318 12.01 -3.69 -7.48
N ASN A 319 12.71 -4.48 -8.30
CA ASN A 319 12.89 -5.92 -8.07
C ASN A 319 14.34 -6.15 -7.62
N LEU A 320 14.51 -6.55 -6.36
CA LEU A 320 15.79 -6.76 -5.68
C LEU A 320 16.04 -8.25 -5.49
N ASN A 321 17.12 -8.76 -6.06
CA ASN A 321 17.59 -10.11 -5.80
C ASN A 321 18.95 -10.04 -5.09
N VAL A 322 19.07 -10.67 -3.93
CA VAL A 322 20.31 -10.70 -3.15
C VAL A 322 20.94 -12.09 -3.26
N PRO A 323 22.18 -12.22 -3.76
CA PRO A 323 22.85 -13.50 -3.88
C PRO A 323 23.21 -14.05 -2.50
N ARG A 324 23.46 -15.37 -2.45
CA ARG A 324 23.92 -16.05 -1.24
C ARG A 324 25.16 -15.39 -0.65
N ASP A 325 26.19 -15.20 -1.47
CA ASP A 325 27.50 -14.71 -1.04
C ASP A 325 27.66 -13.23 -1.43
N TRP A 326 26.67 -12.41 -1.06
CA TRP A 326 26.65 -10.99 -1.41
C TRP A 326 27.94 -10.26 -1.01
N ASN A 327 28.58 -9.64 -1.99
CA ASN A 327 29.88 -8.98 -1.83
C ASN A 327 29.80 -7.55 -1.27
N GLY A 328 28.62 -7.12 -0.80
CA GLY A 328 28.37 -5.76 -0.31
C GLY A 328 28.09 -4.71 -1.40
N LYS A 329 28.03 -5.11 -2.67
CA LYS A 329 27.76 -4.22 -3.81
C LYS A 329 26.49 -4.57 -4.56
N PHE A 330 25.90 -3.55 -5.19
CA PHE A 330 24.71 -3.63 -6.00
C PHE A 330 25.05 -3.53 -7.47
N SER A 331 24.16 -4.05 -8.32
CA SER A 331 24.23 -3.91 -9.76
C SER A 331 22.86 -3.49 -10.30
N VAL A 332 22.82 -2.33 -10.94
CA VAL A 332 21.67 -1.93 -11.77
C VAL A 332 21.57 -2.88 -12.95
N SER A 333 20.39 -3.44 -13.15
CA SER A 333 20.23 -4.58 -14.07
C SER A 333 18.94 -4.50 -14.87
N THR A 334 19.01 -5.05 -16.08
CA THR A 334 17.85 -5.45 -16.88
C THR A 334 17.45 -6.89 -16.53
N LEU A 335 16.26 -7.31 -16.94
CA LEU A 335 15.86 -8.71 -16.83
C LEU A 335 16.70 -9.58 -17.77
N GLY A 336 17.30 -10.63 -17.23
CA GLY A 336 18.05 -11.65 -17.95
C GLY A 336 17.16 -12.71 -18.56
N THR A 337 17.79 -13.73 -19.15
CA THR A 337 17.06 -14.82 -19.81
C THR A 337 17.36 -16.15 -19.13
N LEU A 338 16.28 -16.78 -18.66
CA LEU A 338 16.27 -18.12 -18.09
C LEU A 338 15.43 -19.02 -19.01
N VAL A 339 16.04 -20.09 -19.51
CA VAL A 339 15.35 -21.08 -20.35
C VAL A 339 15.25 -22.40 -19.61
N TYR A 340 14.03 -22.78 -19.27
CA TYR A 340 13.73 -24.05 -18.63
C TYR A 340 13.48 -25.14 -19.70
N ARG A 341 14.21 -26.25 -19.61
CA ARG A 341 14.04 -27.44 -20.46
C ARG A 341 13.67 -28.64 -19.61
N ASP A 342 12.97 -29.60 -20.19
CA ASP A 342 12.65 -30.90 -19.54
C ASP A 342 11.88 -30.74 -18.22
N VAL A 343 10.97 -29.77 -18.15
CA VAL A 343 10.23 -29.41 -16.91
C VAL A 343 9.11 -30.37 -16.55
N LEU A 344 8.69 -31.25 -17.46
CA LEU A 344 7.54 -32.13 -17.27
C LEU A 344 8.02 -33.52 -16.87
N GLN A 345 7.63 -33.95 -15.67
CA GLN A 345 7.87 -35.31 -15.18
C GLN A 345 6.54 -36.06 -15.12
N VAL A 346 6.38 -37.06 -15.97
CA VAL A 346 5.22 -37.96 -15.93
C VAL A 346 5.55 -39.13 -15.02
N LYS A 347 4.77 -39.31 -13.96
CA LYS A 347 4.80 -40.47 -13.06
C LYS A 347 3.74 -41.46 -13.48
N ASP A 348 4.07 -42.75 -13.36
CA ASP A 348 3.29 -43.97 -13.61
C ASP A 348 1.88 -43.77 -14.19
N THR A 349 1.63 -44.40 -15.33
CA THR A 349 0.29 -44.51 -15.88
C THR A 349 -0.43 -45.65 -15.17
N ALA A 350 -1.44 -45.30 -14.38
CA ALA A 350 -2.34 -46.26 -13.77
C ALA A 350 -3.02 -47.10 -14.87
N SER A 351 -3.38 -48.33 -14.53
CA SER A 351 -4.02 -49.29 -15.45
C SER A 351 -5.35 -48.80 -16.05
N ASP A 352 -5.93 -47.74 -15.50
CA ASP A 352 -7.13 -47.06 -16.02
C ASP A 352 -6.83 -45.89 -16.97
N GLY A 353 -5.57 -45.71 -17.36
CA GLY A 353 -5.11 -44.67 -18.28
C GLY A 353 -4.80 -43.31 -17.65
N ARG A 354 -4.88 -43.17 -16.32
CA ARG A 354 -4.53 -41.92 -15.63
C ARG A 354 -3.04 -41.84 -15.31
N SER A 355 -2.40 -40.74 -15.67
CA SER A 355 -1.00 -40.44 -15.28
C SER A 355 -0.97 -39.27 -14.30
N SER A 356 -0.04 -39.31 -13.36
CA SER A 356 0.25 -38.14 -12.53
C SER A 356 1.41 -37.37 -13.13
N VAL A 357 1.32 -36.04 -13.18
CA VAL A 357 2.34 -35.21 -13.81
C VAL A 357 2.80 -34.15 -12.83
N ARG A 358 4.11 -33.92 -12.77
CA ARG A 358 4.73 -32.85 -12.00
C ARG A 358 5.46 -31.91 -12.94
N ILE A 359 5.25 -30.61 -12.75
CA ILE A 359 6.06 -29.57 -13.38
C ILE A 359 7.16 -29.18 -12.39
N GLY A 360 8.43 -29.27 -12.81
CA GLY A 360 9.60 -28.88 -12.02
C GLY A 360 10.83 -29.75 -12.26
N GLY A 361 11.99 -29.29 -11.78
CA GLY A 361 13.24 -30.05 -11.84
C GLY A 361 13.86 -30.17 -13.24
N GLY A 362 13.49 -29.26 -14.15
CA GLY A 362 14.07 -29.19 -15.50
C GLY A 362 15.50 -28.64 -15.50
N LYS A 363 16.19 -28.80 -16.63
CA LYS A 363 17.50 -28.16 -16.84
C LYS A 363 17.29 -26.66 -17.03
N LEU A 364 17.91 -25.87 -16.16
CA LEU A 364 18.00 -24.43 -16.29
C LEU A 364 19.17 -24.07 -17.20
N ILE A 365 18.90 -23.30 -18.25
CA ILE A 365 19.90 -22.72 -19.13
C ILE A 365 19.87 -21.22 -18.90
N THR A 366 20.97 -20.68 -18.34
CA THR A 366 21.19 -19.24 -18.19
C THR A 366 21.82 -18.71 -19.47
N MET A 367 21.34 -17.57 -19.96
CA MET A 367 22.03 -16.83 -21.02
C MET A 367 22.81 -15.68 -20.39
N HIS A 368 24.13 -15.74 -20.49
CA HIS A 368 24.99 -14.68 -19.97
C HIS A 368 24.95 -13.46 -20.90
N HIS A 369 24.22 -12.43 -20.46
CA HIS A 369 24.21 -11.11 -21.08
C HIS A 369 24.67 -10.07 -20.05
N PRO A 370 25.57 -9.14 -20.42
CA PRO A 370 26.08 -8.17 -19.48
C PRO A 370 24.97 -7.27 -18.93
N LYS A 371 25.09 -6.87 -17.67
CA LYS A 371 24.12 -6.00 -16.96
C LYS A 371 22.70 -6.57 -16.90
N THR A 372 22.60 -7.88 -16.79
CA THR A 372 21.33 -8.55 -16.44
C THR A 372 21.32 -8.96 -14.98
N ASP A 373 20.13 -9.13 -14.43
CA ASP A 373 19.89 -9.60 -13.08
C ASP A 373 20.53 -10.98 -12.85
N VAL A 374 20.42 -11.89 -13.81
CA VAL A 374 21.08 -13.21 -13.81
C VAL A 374 22.59 -13.07 -13.64
N THR A 375 23.24 -12.29 -14.50
CA THR A 375 24.71 -12.11 -14.42
C THR A 375 25.14 -11.41 -13.13
N ALA A 376 24.35 -10.47 -12.62
CA ALA A 376 24.66 -9.78 -11.37
C ALA A 376 24.69 -10.77 -10.18
N ILE A 377 23.72 -11.69 -10.13
CA ILE A 377 23.68 -12.73 -9.10
C ILE A 377 24.85 -13.71 -9.23
N GLU A 378 25.20 -14.13 -10.45
CA GLU A 378 26.36 -14.99 -10.71
C GLU A 378 27.68 -14.34 -10.27
N ASP A 379 27.79 -13.01 -10.40
CA ASP A 379 28.93 -12.20 -9.99
C ASP A 379 28.87 -11.75 -8.51
N ASN A 380 27.93 -12.29 -7.71
CA ASN A 380 27.71 -11.98 -6.30
C ASN A 380 27.35 -10.51 -5.98
N PHE A 381 26.79 -9.78 -6.94
CA PHE A 381 26.17 -8.48 -6.72
C PHE A 381 24.68 -8.62 -6.40
N ALA A 382 24.17 -7.80 -5.48
CA ALA A 382 22.72 -7.66 -5.32
C ALA A 382 22.15 -6.95 -6.56
N SER A 383 21.30 -7.64 -7.30
CA SER A 383 20.66 -7.12 -8.52
C SER A 383 19.50 -6.20 -8.14
N VAL A 384 19.51 -4.98 -8.69
CA VAL A 384 18.40 -4.03 -8.59
C VAL A 384 17.87 -3.75 -10.00
N SER A 385 16.72 -4.33 -10.33
CA SER A 385 16.02 -4.05 -11.59
C SER A 385 14.87 -3.07 -11.36
N THR A 386 14.84 -1.97 -12.11
CA THR A 386 13.71 -1.04 -12.13
C THR A 386 12.71 -1.48 -13.19
N LEU A 387 11.45 -1.67 -12.81
CA LEU A 387 10.42 -2.23 -13.68
C LEU A 387 9.16 -1.39 -13.64
N ASN A 388 8.42 -1.40 -14.75
CA ASN A 388 7.11 -0.77 -14.84
C ASN A 388 6.08 -1.55 -14.01
N SER A 389 5.29 -0.84 -13.22
CA SER A 389 4.10 -1.42 -12.57
C SER A 389 3.02 -1.74 -13.60
N TRP A 390 2.93 -0.94 -14.66
CA TRP A 390 1.93 -1.09 -15.72
C TRP A 390 2.43 -1.98 -16.86
N PRO A 391 1.54 -2.73 -17.54
CA PRO A 391 1.93 -3.48 -18.72
C PRO A 391 2.35 -2.55 -19.85
N GLU A 392 3.06 -3.11 -20.83
CA GLU A 392 3.37 -2.39 -22.06
C GLU A 392 2.09 -1.86 -22.72
N THR A 393 2.15 -0.68 -23.34
CA THR A 393 1.03 0.07 -23.99
C THR A 393 0.05 0.75 -23.04
N HIS A 394 0.22 0.61 -21.72
CA HIS A 394 -0.61 1.34 -20.76
C HIS A 394 -0.22 2.83 -20.69
N PRO A 395 -1.15 3.79 -20.60
CA PRO A 395 -0.82 5.23 -20.57
C PRO A 395 0.09 5.66 -19.43
N LEU A 396 0.07 4.93 -18.31
CA LEU A 396 0.91 5.16 -17.13
C LEU A 396 2.23 4.37 -17.16
N GLN A 397 2.53 3.66 -18.24
CA GLN A 397 3.85 3.04 -18.43
C GLN A 397 4.90 4.15 -18.57
N VAL A 398 6.01 4.02 -17.85
CA VAL A 398 7.17 4.90 -18.03
C VAL A 398 7.87 4.55 -19.34
N ALA A 399 8.06 5.57 -20.17
CA ALA A 399 8.63 5.45 -21.50
C ALA A 399 10.07 4.88 -21.48
N ALA A 400 10.43 4.15 -22.53
CA ALA A 400 11.70 3.43 -22.62
C ALA A 400 12.92 4.38 -22.59
N ASP A 401 12.78 5.59 -23.13
CA ASP A 401 13.80 6.63 -23.15
C ASP A 401 14.10 7.19 -21.76
N ILE A 402 13.11 7.21 -20.85
CA ILE A 402 13.29 7.53 -19.43
C ILE A 402 13.86 6.32 -18.70
N MET A 403 13.30 5.12 -18.93
CA MET A 403 13.71 3.88 -18.26
C MET A 403 15.19 3.55 -18.48
N LYS A 404 15.80 3.89 -19.62
CA LYS A 404 17.24 3.66 -19.84
C LYS A 404 18.12 4.33 -18.77
N HIS A 405 17.67 5.43 -18.16
CA HIS A 405 18.40 6.13 -17.11
C HIS A 405 18.39 5.38 -15.76
N SER A 406 17.52 4.38 -15.59
CA SER A 406 17.54 3.50 -14.40
C SER A 406 18.76 2.58 -14.38
N LEU A 407 19.47 2.44 -15.51
CA LEU A 407 20.68 1.63 -15.67
C LEU A 407 21.97 2.41 -15.35
N HIS A 408 21.84 3.64 -14.84
CA HIS A 408 22.98 4.39 -14.32
C HIS A 408 23.18 4.03 -12.85
N SER A 409 24.38 3.58 -12.49
CA SER A 409 24.78 3.26 -11.11
C SER A 409 25.48 4.44 -10.44
N CYS A 410 25.47 4.45 -9.11
CA CYS A 410 26.30 5.33 -8.30
C CYS A 410 27.43 4.54 -7.63
N GLU A 411 28.67 4.75 -8.07
CA GLU A 411 29.85 4.09 -7.49
C GLU A 411 30.10 4.48 -6.03
N LYS A 412 29.79 5.72 -5.64
CA LYS A 412 29.89 6.19 -4.25
C LYS A 412 28.96 5.46 -3.29
N ASN A 413 27.87 4.88 -3.82
CA ASN A 413 26.86 4.14 -3.05
C ASN A 413 26.82 2.66 -3.48
N ASN A 414 28.01 2.08 -3.66
CA ASN A 414 28.20 0.65 -3.92
C ASN A 414 27.44 0.11 -5.14
N GLY A 415 27.15 0.93 -6.15
CA GLY A 415 26.49 0.49 -7.38
C GLY A 415 24.96 0.55 -7.38
N LEU A 416 24.34 1.20 -6.38
CA LEU A 416 22.90 1.45 -6.34
C LEU A 416 22.43 2.30 -7.54
N PRO A 417 21.14 2.24 -7.93
CA PRO A 417 20.57 3.12 -8.95
C PRO A 417 20.83 4.59 -8.65
N LEU A 418 21.39 5.32 -9.62
CA LEU A 418 21.75 6.74 -9.47
C LEU A 418 20.55 7.62 -9.12
N TRP A 419 19.37 7.28 -9.64
CA TRP A 419 18.14 8.00 -9.35
C TRP A 419 17.68 7.83 -7.88
N LEU A 420 18.14 6.80 -7.15
CA LEU A 420 17.82 6.65 -5.72
C LEU A 420 18.71 7.50 -4.80
N VAL A 421 19.86 7.97 -5.28
CA VAL A 421 20.87 8.65 -4.42
C VAL A 421 20.94 10.16 -4.61
N SER A 422 20.59 10.67 -5.80
CA SER A 422 20.79 12.08 -6.14
C SER A 422 19.61 12.96 -5.66
N LYS A 423 19.65 13.47 -4.42
CA LYS A 423 18.87 14.66 -4.03
C LYS A 423 19.81 15.84 -3.84
N SER A 424 20.35 16.39 -4.94
CA SER A 424 21.03 17.69 -5.10
C SER A 424 22.00 18.20 -4.00
N ARG A 425 22.36 17.40 -2.99
CA ARG A 425 23.27 17.75 -1.90
C ARG A 425 24.54 16.90 -1.88
N ASP A 426 24.57 15.80 -2.63
CA ASP A 426 25.71 14.85 -2.64
C ASP A 426 26.46 14.78 -3.98
N ILE A 427 26.15 15.68 -4.93
CA ILE A 427 26.84 15.74 -6.24
C ILE A 427 28.08 16.64 -6.21
N GLU A 428 28.25 17.49 -5.19
CA GLU A 428 29.45 18.31 -5.03
C GLU A 428 30.28 17.89 -3.81
N SER A 429 31.11 16.85 -4.00
CA SER A 429 32.43 16.71 -3.36
C SER A 429 33.26 15.65 -4.06
#